data_AF-A0A059LRQ4-F1
#
_entry.id   AF-A0A059LRQ4-F1
#
_cell.length_a   1.000
_cell.length_b   1.000
_cell.length_c   1.000
_cell.angle_alpha   90.00
_cell.angle_beta   90.00
_cell.angle_gamma   90.00
#
_symmetry.space_group_name_H-M   'P 1'
#
loop_
_entity.id
_entity.type
_entity.pdbx_description
1 polymer ?
#
loop_
_entity_poly.entity_id
_entity_poly.type
_entity_poly.pdbx_seq_one_letter_code
_entity_poly.pdbx_strand_id
1 'polypeptide(L)'
;MASPSQDSMFSLAHVMRSTGDAIASRVREALDAQPHRRALVSMEAHRLGPRRPRPYCTGQALGFDFFVASTVLGSAATWYVQGLSCYVAMGATALTSAVHAFPGGWRLQSTGISARALVEGSRAGALAASSGPLAAVRGLLLASRRTVTSSLVHDSLPHLCLTLTSLATEGASMERSLGPWRLAALSAGLAALSTLYFVGLTWASHKIGFPPALAAEYPKTFVLGLSPVLLGLKVVSGYIHPPPPGPTTFGSIEDASGESQFGCWVTLAMLHSLVPDASMAASFAGVAAGLSAVYAWAGCERLDEYLRCGGWRPRGRGVLARALRAYERLDAGLPVSLRRHRCGWWDLGGHALCAAAAGLFMRWYVVKRSHL
;
A
#
# COMPACT_ATOMS: atom_id res chain seq x y z
N MET A 1 14.82 -28.84 -14.92
CA MET A 1 13.68 -28.82 -13.98
C MET A 1 12.51 -29.49 -14.68
N ALA A 2 11.97 -30.57 -14.13
CA ALA A 2 10.84 -31.28 -14.72
C ALA A 2 9.57 -30.42 -14.51
N SER A 3 8.80 -30.19 -15.58
CA SER A 3 7.50 -29.54 -15.49
C SER A 3 6.55 -30.42 -14.66
N PRO A 4 5.73 -29.84 -13.77
CA PRO A 4 4.73 -30.60 -13.02
C PRO A 4 3.81 -31.35 -14.01
N SER A 5 3.50 -32.61 -13.71
CA SER A 5 2.60 -33.41 -14.55
C SER A 5 1.21 -32.77 -14.59
N GLN A 6 0.53 -32.82 -15.74
CA GLN A 6 -0.81 -32.24 -15.90
C GLN A 6 -1.79 -32.72 -14.81
N ASP A 7 -1.67 -33.97 -14.38
CA ASP A 7 -2.51 -34.56 -13.33
C ASP A 7 -2.35 -33.86 -11.97
N SER A 8 -1.15 -33.39 -11.64
CA SER A 8 -0.90 -32.64 -10.40
C SER A 8 -1.53 -31.25 -10.43
N MET A 9 -1.60 -30.61 -11.60
CA MET A 9 -2.28 -29.31 -11.75
C MET A 9 -3.80 -29.45 -11.70
N PHE A 10 -4.37 -30.51 -12.29
CA PHE A 10 -5.82 -30.76 -12.24
C PHE A 10 -6.30 -31.07 -10.83
N SER A 11 -5.55 -31.86 -10.06
CA SER A 11 -5.87 -32.15 -8.66
C SER A 11 -5.85 -30.89 -7.79
N LEU A 12 -4.85 -30.03 -7.97
CA LEU A 12 -4.75 -28.77 -7.23
C LEU A 12 -5.87 -27.79 -7.60
N ALA A 13 -6.18 -27.63 -8.89
CA ALA A 13 -7.27 -26.76 -9.35
C ALA A 13 -8.63 -27.21 -8.79
N HIS A 14 -8.86 -28.51 -8.68
CA HIS A 14 -10.05 -29.06 -8.06
C HIS A 14 -10.11 -28.78 -6.55
N VAL A 15 -9.00 -28.94 -5.82
CA VAL A 15 -8.91 -28.62 -4.39
C VAL A 15 -9.13 -27.13 -4.14
N MET A 16 -8.55 -26.25 -4.97
CA MET A 16 -8.74 -24.80 -4.84
C MET A 16 -10.18 -24.39 -5.13
N ARG A 17 -10.82 -24.99 -6.15
CA ARG A 17 -12.22 -24.71 -6.48
C ARG A 17 -13.16 -25.20 -5.37
N SER A 18 -12.98 -26.42 -4.86
CA SER A 18 -13.82 -26.94 -3.77
C SER A 18 -13.65 -26.15 -2.46
N THR A 19 -12.43 -25.70 -2.17
CA THR A 19 -12.15 -24.86 -1.00
C THR A 19 -12.76 -23.47 -1.17
N GLY A 20 -12.67 -22.87 -2.37
CA GLY A 20 -13.31 -21.60 -2.69
C GLY A 20 -14.84 -21.66 -2.57
N ASP A 21 -15.47 -22.72 -3.07
CA ASP A 21 -16.92 -22.91 -3.00
C ASP A 21 -17.40 -23.13 -1.55
N ALA A 22 -16.64 -23.89 -0.75
CA ALA A 22 -16.94 -24.11 0.67
C ALA A 22 -16.79 -22.83 1.51
N ILE A 23 -15.84 -21.95 1.16
CA ILE A 23 -15.69 -20.65 1.80
C ILE A 23 -16.85 -19.72 1.38
N ALA A 24 -17.15 -19.65 0.09
CA ALA A 24 -18.17 -18.78 -0.45
C ALA A 24 -19.59 -19.15 0.04
N SER A 25 -19.85 -20.43 0.33
CA SER A 25 -21.10 -20.86 0.95
C SER A 25 -21.21 -20.41 2.41
N ARG A 26 -20.15 -20.58 3.21
CA ARG A 26 -20.14 -20.13 4.61
C ARG A 26 -20.17 -18.62 4.78
N VAL A 27 -19.56 -17.87 3.86
CA VAL A 27 -19.67 -16.41 3.85
C VAL A 27 -21.10 -15.96 3.53
N ARG A 28 -21.77 -16.60 2.57
CA ARG A 28 -23.19 -16.34 2.27
C ARG A 28 -24.08 -16.66 3.46
N GLU A 29 -23.90 -17.83 4.07
CA GLU A 29 -24.65 -18.25 5.26
C GLU A 29 -24.48 -17.27 6.44
N ALA A 30 -23.26 -16.76 6.66
CA ALA A 30 -22.99 -15.75 7.68
C ALA A 30 -23.60 -14.37 7.37
N LEU A 31 -23.69 -14.00 6.08
CA LEU A 31 -24.30 -12.75 5.63
C LEU A 31 -25.84 -12.79 5.70
N ASP A 32 -26.44 -13.93 5.33
CA ASP A 32 -27.88 -14.13 5.34
C ASP A 32 -28.46 -14.24 6.76
N ALA A 33 -27.63 -14.57 7.76
CA ALA A 33 -28.01 -14.60 9.17
C ALA A 33 -28.16 -13.21 9.83
N GLN A 34 -27.90 -12.08 9.13
CA GLN A 34 -27.94 -10.74 9.74
C GLN A 34 -28.87 -9.68 9.08
N PRO A 35 -30.15 -9.96 8.81
CA PRO A 35 -31.06 -8.97 8.21
C PRO A 35 -31.48 -7.85 9.18
N HIS A 36 -31.65 -8.11 10.49
CA HIS A 36 -32.21 -7.13 11.42
C HIS A 36 -31.21 -6.09 11.98
N ARG A 37 -29.90 -6.26 11.79
CA ARG A 37 -28.89 -5.36 12.39
C ARG A 37 -28.51 -4.16 11.52
N ARG A 38 -28.75 -4.19 10.21
CA ARG A 38 -28.42 -3.05 9.32
C ARG A 38 -29.27 -1.81 9.62
N ALA A 39 -30.53 -1.99 10.04
CA ALA A 39 -31.44 -0.88 10.36
C ALA A 39 -31.12 -0.17 11.70
N LEU A 40 -30.65 -0.91 12.72
CA LEU A 40 -30.31 -0.35 14.02
C LEU A 40 -28.95 0.38 14.04
N VAL A 41 -28.04 0.02 13.13
CA VAL A 41 -26.68 0.60 13.07
C VAL A 41 -26.65 1.97 12.39
N SER A 42 -27.60 2.29 11.49
CA SER A 42 -27.61 3.60 10.81
C SER A 42 -28.13 4.74 11.71
N MET A 43 -29.08 4.47 12.61
CA MET A 43 -29.65 5.49 13.50
C MET A 43 -28.71 5.92 14.63
N GLU A 44 -27.78 5.08 15.04
CA GLU A 44 -26.92 5.31 16.22
C GLU A 44 -25.55 5.95 15.87
N ALA A 45 -25.23 6.06 14.58
CA ALA A 45 -23.94 6.55 14.07
C ALA A 45 -23.78 8.09 14.15
N HIS A 46 -24.88 8.84 14.29
CA HIS A 46 -24.85 10.30 14.26
C HIS A 46 -24.60 10.98 15.63
N ARG A 47 -24.69 10.27 16.76
CA ARG A 47 -24.71 10.90 18.11
C ARG A 47 -23.42 10.80 18.93
N LEU A 48 -22.49 9.93 18.56
CA LEU A 48 -21.28 9.68 19.34
C LEU A 48 -20.08 9.93 18.43
N GLY A 49 -19.14 10.78 18.87
CA GLY A 49 -17.89 11.08 18.14
C GLY A 49 -17.10 9.84 17.72
N PRO A 50 -15.89 9.97 17.11
CA PRO A 50 -15.20 8.88 16.43
C PRO A 50 -15.18 7.61 17.29
N ARG A 51 -16.03 6.63 16.91
CA ARG A 51 -16.16 5.37 17.65
C ARG A 51 -14.77 4.74 17.68
N ARG A 52 -14.28 4.37 18.87
CA ARG A 52 -13.26 3.33 18.96
C ARG A 52 -13.82 2.16 18.13
N PRO A 53 -13.08 1.63 17.13
CA PRO A 53 -13.56 0.47 16.39
C PRO A 53 -13.98 -0.59 17.42
N ARG A 54 -15.26 -1.02 17.36
CA ARG A 54 -15.73 -2.08 18.27
C ARG A 54 -14.80 -3.26 18.02
N PRO A 55 -14.14 -3.81 19.06
CA PRO A 55 -13.22 -4.92 18.86
C PRO A 55 -13.96 -6.02 18.11
N TYR A 56 -13.27 -6.62 17.13
CA TYR A 56 -13.73 -7.84 16.50
C TYR A 56 -13.97 -8.86 17.63
N CYS A 57 -15.24 -9.24 17.88
CA CYS A 57 -15.57 -10.10 19.00
C CYS A 57 -14.97 -11.50 18.77
N THR A 58 -13.82 -11.75 19.38
CA THR A 58 -13.21 -13.07 19.51
C THR A 58 -14.22 -14.01 20.16
N GLY A 59 -14.81 -14.90 19.36
CA GLY A 59 -15.91 -15.78 19.76
C GLY A 59 -16.88 -16.10 18.62
N GLN A 60 -17.05 -15.20 17.65
CA GLN A 60 -17.82 -15.44 16.41
C GLN A 60 -16.92 -15.87 15.21
N ALA A 61 -15.62 -16.09 15.45
CA ALA A 61 -14.55 -15.86 14.48
C ALA A 61 -13.68 -17.09 14.13
N LEU A 62 -14.05 -18.31 14.51
CA LEU A 62 -13.33 -19.50 14.02
C LEU A 62 -13.26 -19.50 12.48
N GLY A 63 -14.37 -19.17 11.79
CA GLY A 63 -14.36 -19.05 10.33
C GLY A 63 -13.46 -17.94 9.78
N PHE A 64 -13.27 -16.84 10.53
CA PHE A 64 -12.47 -15.70 10.09
C PHE A 64 -10.97 -15.98 10.18
N ASP A 65 -10.51 -16.50 11.32
CA ASP A 65 -9.10 -16.85 11.50
C ASP A 65 -8.72 -18.00 10.55
N PHE A 66 -9.62 -18.97 10.34
CA PHE A 66 -9.43 -20.02 9.34
C PHE A 66 -9.42 -19.48 7.91
N PHE A 67 -10.25 -18.48 7.57
CA PHE A 67 -10.27 -17.90 6.22
C PHE A 67 -9.03 -17.06 5.93
N VAL A 68 -8.57 -16.25 6.89
CA VAL A 68 -7.31 -15.51 6.73
C VAL A 68 -6.16 -16.50 6.61
N ALA A 69 -6.10 -17.52 7.49
CA ALA A 69 -5.10 -18.58 7.39
C ALA A 69 -5.18 -19.34 6.05
N SER A 70 -6.37 -19.66 5.54
CA SER A 70 -6.52 -20.36 4.27
C SER A 70 -6.17 -19.49 3.07
N THR A 71 -6.43 -18.19 3.11
CA THR A 71 -6.01 -17.25 2.06
C THR A 71 -4.49 -17.15 2.01
N VAL A 72 -3.84 -17.11 3.17
CA VAL A 72 -2.37 -17.07 3.30
C VAL A 72 -1.76 -18.38 2.83
N LEU A 73 -2.28 -19.51 3.29
CA LEU A 73 -1.83 -20.84 2.90
C LEU A 73 -2.08 -21.10 1.42
N GLY A 74 -3.22 -20.65 0.88
CA GLY A 74 -3.55 -20.75 -0.54
C GLY A 74 -2.63 -19.89 -1.41
N SER A 75 -2.34 -18.66 -0.98
CA SER A 75 -1.36 -17.79 -1.67
C SER A 75 0.05 -18.40 -1.62
N ALA A 76 0.46 -18.88 -0.44
CA ALA A 76 1.74 -19.54 -0.23
C ALA A 76 1.90 -20.82 -1.04
N ALA A 77 0.85 -21.66 -1.11
CA ALA A 77 0.83 -22.86 -1.91
C ALA A 77 0.88 -22.53 -3.41
N THR A 78 0.14 -21.51 -3.86
CA THR A 78 0.18 -21.05 -5.26
C THR A 78 1.59 -20.61 -5.65
N TRP A 79 2.26 -19.84 -4.80
CA TRP A 79 3.64 -19.41 -5.06
C TRP A 79 4.64 -20.56 -5.06
N TYR A 80 4.52 -21.48 -4.10
CA TYR A 80 5.36 -22.66 -4.03
C TYR A 80 5.22 -23.50 -5.31
N VAL A 81 3.99 -23.73 -5.77
CA VAL A 81 3.69 -24.47 -6.99
C VAL A 81 4.23 -23.75 -8.23
N GLN A 82 4.19 -22.42 -8.26
CA GLN A 82 4.76 -21.63 -9.36
C GLN A 82 6.29 -21.49 -9.30
N GLY A 83 6.97 -22.11 -8.32
CA GLY A 83 8.42 -22.00 -8.14
C GLY A 83 8.88 -20.59 -7.82
N LEU A 84 7.99 -19.74 -7.31
CA LEU A 84 8.26 -18.34 -7.02
C LEU A 84 8.96 -18.22 -5.66
N SER A 85 10.25 -17.90 -5.68
CA SER A 85 11.05 -17.58 -4.50
C SER A 85 10.80 -16.14 -4.02
N CYS A 86 9.56 -15.85 -3.62
CA CYS A 86 9.12 -14.50 -3.26
C CYS A 86 9.10 -14.27 -1.75
N TYR A 87 10.29 -14.30 -1.13
CA TYR A 87 10.48 -14.28 0.31
C TYR A 87 9.91 -13.02 0.97
N VAL A 88 9.98 -11.86 0.30
CA VAL A 88 9.53 -10.59 0.89
C VAL A 88 8.01 -10.50 0.85
N ALA A 89 7.40 -10.81 -0.29
CA ALA A 89 5.94 -10.84 -0.41
C ALA A 89 5.34 -11.89 0.53
N MET A 90 5.95 -13.07 0.63
CA MET A 90 5.61 -14.11 1.59
C MET A 90 5.74 -13.63 3.03
N GLY A 91 6.88 -13.06 3.38
CA GLY A 91 7.15 -12.57 4.73
C GLY A 91 6.18 -11.47 5.16
N ALA A 92 5.89 -10.50 4.29
CA ALA A 92 4.93 -9.45 4.56
C ALA A 92 3.51 -10.00 4.73
N THR A 93 3.11 -10.95 3.88
CA THR A 93 1.79 -11.60 3.95
C THR A 93 1.64 -12.43 5.23
N ALA A 94 2.65 -13.24 5.56
CA ALA A 94 2.67 -14.04 6.77
C ALA A 94 2.68 -13.16 8.02
N LEU A 95 3.48 -12.09 8.05
CA LEU A 95 3.55 -11.16 9.17
C LEU A 95 2.22 -10.42 9.39
N THR A 96 1.62 -9.90 8.32
CA THR A 96 0.30 -9.25 8.37
C THR A 96 -0.75 -10.20 8.94
N SER A 97 -0.72 -11.45 8.47
CA SER A 97 -1.69 -12.46 8.89
C SER A 97 -1.47 -12.92 10.33
N ALA A 98 -0.21 -13.05 10.75
CA ALA A 98 0.14 -13.30 12.14
C ALA A 98 -0.36 -12.18 13.05
N VAL A 99 -0.17 -10.91 12.68
CA VAL A 99 -0.69 -9.76 13.43
C VAL A 99 -2.21 -9.85 13.62
N HIS A 100 -2.94 -10.37 12.63
CA HIS A 100 -4.38 -10.57 12.72
C HIS A 100 -4.80 -11.83 13.49
N ALA A 101 -4.00 -12.91 13.46
CA ALA A 101 -4.30 -14.18 14.12
C ALA A 101 -3.94 -14.20 15.63
N PHE A 102 -3.00 -13.36 16.08
CA PHE A 102 -2.58 -13.36 17.49
C PHE A 102 -3.67 -12.77 18.42
N PRO A 103 -4.00 -13.43 19.54
CA PRO A 103 -4.86 -12.87 20.57
C PRO A 103 -4.26 -11.57 21.12
N GLY A 104 -4.90 -10.43 20.83
CA GLY A 104 -4.36 -9.11 21.17
C GLY A 104 -3.80 -8.32 19.99
N GLY A 105 -3.75 -8.88 18.78
CA GLY A 105 -3.51 -8.13 17.53
C GLY A 105 -4.46 -6.94 17.36
N TRP A 106 -5.71 -7.07 17.84
CA TRP A 106 -6.67 -5.97 17.95
C TRP A 106 -6.19 -4.77 18.78
N ARG A 107 -5.34 -5.00 19.81
CA ARG A 107 -4.72 -3.91 20.58
C ARG A 107 -3.67 -3.15 19.77
N LEU A 108 -3.07 -3.78 18.75
CA LEU A 108 -2.23 -3.06 17.79
C LEU A 108 -3.10 -2.23 16.83
N GLN A 109 -4.33 -2.66 16.52
CA GLN A 109 -5.26 -1.84 15.73
C GLN A 109 -5.68 -0.56 16.46
N SER A 110 -5.85 -0.63 17.79
CA SER A 110 -6.12 0.57 18.59
C SER A 110 -4.90 1.50 18.72
N THR A 111 -3.70 1.04 18.31
CA THR A 111 -2.48 1.87 18.20
C THR A 111 -2.26 2.48 16.81
N GLY A 112 -3.31 2.55 15.97
CA GLY A 112 -3.23 3.15 14.64
C GLY A 112 -2.55 4.54 14.61
N ILE A 113 -2.20 4.99 13.42
CA ILE A 113 -1.59 6.29 13.23
C ILE A 113 -2.68 7.36 13.27
N SER A 114 -2.61 8.22 14.28
CA SER A 114 -3.21 9.54 14.20
C SER A 114 -2.18 10.50 13.65
N ALA A 115 -2.48 11.17 12.53
CA ALA A 115 -1.62 12.20 11.95
C ALA A 115 -1.33 13.28 12.99
N ARG A 116 -2.34 13.67 13.77
CA ARG A 116 -2.20 14.54 14.93
C ARG A 116 -1.22 13.99 15.97
N ALA A 117 -1.35 12.72 16.37
CA ALA A 117 -0.44 12.13 17.36
C ALA A 117 1.01 12.00 16.87
N LEU A 118 1.21 11.85 15.55
CA LEU A 118 2.55 11.90 14.95
C LEU A 118 3.09 13.33 14.96
N VAL A 119 2.32 14.33 14.54
CA VAL A 119 2.76 15.73 14.54
C VAL A 119 3.04 16.24 15.95
N GLU A 120 2.14 15.99 16.90
CA GLU A 120 2.31 16.36 18.30
C GLU A 120 3.45 15.57 18.95
N GLY A 121 3.56 14.27 18.63
CA GLY A 121 4.67 13.42 19.08
C GLY A 121 6.02 13.87 18.53
N SER A 122 6.10 14.31 17.28
CA SER A 122 7.31 14.87 16.67
C SER A 122 7.67 16.22 17.29
N ARG A 123 6.69 17.07 17.63
CA ARG A 123 6.96 18.31 18.38
C ARG A 123 7.49 18.03 19.77
N ALA A 124 6.86 17.12 20.51
CA ALA A 124 7.33 16.68 21.82
C ALA A 124 8.73 16.04 21.71
N GLY A 125 8.97 15.24 20.66
CA GLY A 125 10.26 14.64 20.36
C GLY A 125 11.33 15.68 19.99
N ALA A 126 10.99 16.74 19.26
CA ALA A 126 11.91 17.84 18.94
C ALA A 126 12.28 18.65 20.19
N LEU A 127 11.30 18.92 21.06
CA LEU A 127 11.53 19.54 22.38
C LEU A 127 12.34 18.61 23.31
N ALA A 128 12.17 17.30 23.19
CA ALA A 128 12.99 16.32 23.91
C ALA A 128 14.37 16.14 23.26
N ALA A 129 14.54 16.35 21.96
CA ALA A 129 15.84 16.30 21.30
C ALA A 129 16.77 17.42 21.79
N SER A 130 16.22 18.58 22.17
CA SER A 130 16.97 19.59 22.93
C SER A 130 17.41 19.13 24.32
N SER A 131 16.86 18.03 24.85
CA SER A 131 17.30 17.40 26.11
C SER A 131 18.37 16.30 25.92
N GLY A 132 18.74 15.96 24.67
CA GLY A 132 19.86 15.07 24.37
C GLY A 132 19.61 14.04 23.24
N PRO A 133 20.67 13.41 22.72
CA PRO A 133 20.61 12.52 21.55
C PRO A 133 19.78 11.25 21.79
N LEU A 134 19.78 10.70 23.01
CA LEU A 134 19.02 9.51 23.36
C LEU A 134 17.50 9.73 23.25
N ALA A 135 17.02 10.92 23.60
CA ALA A 135 15.61 11.27 23.49
C ALA A 135 15.16 11.35 22.02
N ALA A 136 16.02 11.89 21.14
CA ALA A 136 15.77 11.95 19.71
C ALA A 136 15.67 10.54 19.09
N VAL A 137 16.60 9.64 19.44
CA VAL A 137 16.60 8.25 18.97
C VAL A 137 15.33 7.52 19.42
N ARG A 138 14.91 7.69 20.68
CA ARG A 138 13.68 7.09 21.20
C ARG A 138 12.44 7.60 20.46
N GLY A 139 12.39 8.89 20.13
CA GLY A 139 11.32 9.48 19.33
C GLY A 139 11.22 8.87 17.93
N LEU A 140 12.37 8.71 17.24
CA LEU A 140 12.44 8.06 15.94
C LEU A 140 11.99 6.60 15.99
N LEU A 141 12.48 5.83 16.97
CA LEU A 141 12.09 4.42 17.13
C LEU A 141 10.59 4.25 17.36
N LEU A 142 9.96 5.14 18.16
CA LEU A 142 8.53 5.12 18.38
C LEU A 142 7.73 5.47 17.12
N ALA A 143 8.19 6.45 16.33
CA ALA A 143 7.57 6.80 15.06
C ALA A 143 7.70 5.66 14.04
N SER A 144 8.88 5.06 13.92
CA SER A 144 9.13 3.90 13.05
C SER A 144 8.26 2.72 13.45
N ARG A 145 8.18 2.40 14.75
CA ARG A 145 7.30 1.33 15.25
C ARG A 145 5.86 1.58 14.83
N ARG A 146 5.34 2.79 15.04
CA ARG A 146 3.96 3.17 14.67
C ARG A 146 3.71 3.00 13.16
N THR A 147 4.66 3.45 12.34
CA THR A 147 4.64 3.35 10.87
C THR A 147 4.58 1.90 10.38
N VAL A 148 5.40 1.03 10.97
CA VAL A 148 5.39 -0.40 10.64
C VAL A 148 4.08 -1.04 11.08
N THR A 149 3.66 -0.81 12.34
CA THR A 149 2.44 -1.43 12.87
C THR A 149 1.18 -0.98 12.13
N SER A 150 1.08 0.29 11.74
CA SER A 150 -0.10 0.79 11.02
C SER A 150 -0.23 0.23 9.62
N SER A 151 0.88 -0.16 9.00
CA SER A 151 0.88 -0.78 7.67
C SER A 151 0.41 -2.23 7.74
N LEU A 152 0.69 -2.93 8.84
CA LEU A 152 0.34 -4.35 9.00
C LEU A 152 -1.10 -4.58 9.46
N VAL A 153 -1.76 -3.55 9.98
CA VAL A 153 -3.15 -3.66 10.43
C VAL A 153 -4.09 -3.34 9.27
N HIS A 154 -5.24 -4.01 9.20
CA HIS A 154 -6.34 -3.67 8.29
C HIS A 154 -7.67 -3.55 9.06
N ASP A 155 -8.58 -2.73 8.55
CA ASP A 155 -9.87 -2.41 9.16
C ASP A 155 -11.01 -3.35 8.75
N SER A 156 -10.89 -4.00 7.59
CA SER A 156 -11.89 -4.88 7.04
C SER A 156 -11.26 -6.06 6.29
N LEU A 157 -12.00 -7.18 6.23
CA LEU A 157 -11.55 -8.39 5.56
C LEU A 157 -11.35 -8.22 4.04
N PRO A 158 -12.28 -7.60 3.29
CA PRO A 158 -12.08 -7.42 1.85
C PRO A 158 -10.83 -6.57 1.57
N HIS A 159 -10.57 -5.55 2.39
CA HIS A 159 -9.37 -4.72 2.30
C HIS A 159 -8.09 -5.54 2.51
N LEU A 160 -8.06 -6.36 3.57
CA LEU A 160 -6.94 -7.26 3.85
C LEU A 160 -6.69 -8.23 2.70
N CYS A 161 -7.73 -8.94 2.24
CA CYS A 161 -7.60 -9.92 1.16
C CYS A 161 -7.11 -9.29 -0.14
N LEU A 162 -7.74 -8.20 -0.58
CA LEU A 162 -7.31 -7.48 -1.78
C LEU A 162 -5.85 -7.02 -1.69
N THR A 163 -5.45 -6.53 -0.51
CA THR A 163 -4.09 -6.05 -0.29
C THR A 163 -3.08 -7.18 -0.32
N LEU A 164 -3.35 -8.30 0.36
CA LEU A 164 -2.46 -9.46 0.38
C LEU A 164 -2.35 -10.12 -1.00
N THR A 165 -3.47 -10.34 -1.70
CA THR A 165 -3.47 -10.91 -3.05
C THR A 165 -2.78 -10.01 -4.05
N SER A 166 -2.96 -8.69 -3.95
CA SER A 166 -2.27 -7.76 -4.86
C SER A 166 -0.77 -7.64 -4.53
N LEU A 167 -0.40 -7.63 -3.24
CA LEU A 167 1.00 -7.66 -2.82
C LEU A 167 1.66 -8.98 -3.24
N ALA A 168 0.89 -10.06 -3.27
CA ALA A 168 1.33 -11.36 -3.73
C ALA A 168 1.75 -11.34 -5.20
N THR A 169 0.85 -10.89 -6.07
CA THR A 169 1.08 -10.88 -7.51
C THR A 169 2.14 -9.84 -7.88
N GLU A 170 2.01 -8.63 -7.33
CA GLU A 170 2.89 -7.51 -7.67
C GLU A 170 4.27 -7.67 -7.03
N GLY A 171 4.30 -8.03 -5.75
CA GLY A 171 5.53 -8.27 -5.01
C GLY A 171 6.34 -9.41 -5.61
N ALA A 172 5.69 -10.47 -6.11
CA ALA A 172 6.39 -11.57 -6.77
C ALA A 172 7.03 -11.15 -8.10
N SER A 173 6.36 -10.31 -8.89
CA SER A 173 6.94 -9.74 -10.11
C SER A 173 8.13 -8.85 -9.79
N MET A 174 7.94 -7.93 -8.84
CA MET A 174 8.98 -6.99 -8.43
C MET A 174 10.17 -7.66 -7.74
N GLU A 175 9.97 -8.71 -6.96
CA GLU A 175 11.05 -9.46 -6.31
C GLU A 175 11.94 -10.16 -7.32
N ARG A 176 11.36 -10.67 -8.42
CA ARG A 176 12.14 -11.25 -9.53
C ARG A 176 13.01 -10.21 -10.22
N SER A 177 12.48 -8.99 -10.39
CA SER A 177 13.18 -7.91 -11.10
C SER A 177 14.20 -7.18 -10.22
N LEU A 178 13.95 -7.05 -8.92
CA LEU A 178 14.78 -6.26 -7.99
C LEU A 178 15.64 -7.12 -7.05
N GLY A 179 15.21 -8.35 -6.78
CA GLY A 179 15.68 -9.18 -5.68
C GLY A 179 14.98 -8.83 -4.34
N PRO A 180 15.02 -9.76 -3.36
CA PRO A 180 14.34 -9.63 -2.08
C PRO A 180 14.76 -8.37 -1.31
N TRP A 181 16.05 -8.18 -1.08
CA TRP A 181 16.53 -7.07 -0.24
C TRP A 181 16.16 -5.69 -0.78
N ARG A 182 16.16 -5.54 -2.10
CA ARG A 182 15.77 -4.28 -2.75
C ARG A 182 14.27 -4.06 -2.68
N LEU A 183 13.47 -5.10 -2.90
CA LEU A 183 12.02 -5.00 -2.73
C LEU A 183 11.65 -4.65 -1.27
N ALA A 184 12.33 -5.25 -0.30
CA ALA A 184 12.13 -4.93 1.12
C ALA A 184 12.50 -3.46 1.42
N ALA A 185 13.65 -2.99 0.94
CA ALA A 185 14.08 -1.60 1.10
C ALA A 185 13.12 -0.61 0.41
N LEU A 186 12.68 -0.92 -0.82
CA LEU A 186 11.70 -0.13 -1.57
C LEU A 186 10.37 -0.07 -0.82
N SER A 187 9.87 -1.21 -0.37
CA SER A 187 8.60 -1.30 0.39
C SER A 187 8.67 -0.50 1.69
N ALA A 188 9.80 -0.58 2.42
CA ALA A 188 10.04 0.22 3.62
C ALA A 188 10.09 1.72 3.30
N GLY A 189 10.77 2.11 2.22
CA GLY A 189 10.82 3.50 1.74
C GLY A 189 9.44 4.03 1.35
N LEU A 190 8.65 3.23 0.63
CA LEU A 190 7.27 3.57 0.25
C LEU A 190 6.35 3.66 1.47
N ALA A 191 6.50 2.78 2.46
CA ALA A 191 5.74 2.87 3.72
C ALA A 191 6.04 4.18 4.47
N ALA A 192 7.32 4.56 4.55
CA ALA A 192 7.73 5.81 5.17
C ALA A 192 7.24 7.05 4.40
N LEU A 193 7.44 7.07 3.08
CA LEU A 193 7.02 8.17 2.22
C LEU A 193 5.50 8.33 2.17
N SER A 194 4.74 7.24 2.03
CA SER A 194 3.28 7.30 2.04
C SER A 194 2.73 7.78 3.38
N THR A 195 3.34 7.38 4.50
CA THR A 195 2.99 7.92 5.82
C THR A 195 3.29 9.42 5.91
N LEU A 196 4.45 9.86 5.41
CA LEU A 196 4.83 11.27 5.38
C LEU A 196 3.85 12.09 4.53
N TYR A 197 3.52 11.63 3.33
CA TYR A 197 2.53 12.28 2.47
C TYR A 197 1.16 12.30 3.13
N PHE A 198 0.68 11.19 3.68
CA PHE A 198 -0.60 11.15 4.36
C PHE A 198 -0.69 12.16 5.51
N VAL A 199 0.33 12.22 6.37
CA VAL A 199 0.41 13.19 7.47
C VAL A 199 0.46 14.62 6.92
N GLY A 200 1.29 14.88 5.91
CA GLY A 200 1.42 16.19 5.28
C GLY A 200 0.12 16.68 4.64
N LEU A 201 -0.54 15.84 3.85
CA LEU A 201 -1.81 16.14 3.18
C LEU A 201 -2.92 16.42 4.20
N THR A 202 -3.11 15.54 5.19
CA THR A 202 -4.16 15.72 6.19
C THR A 202 -3.89 16.92 7.10
N TRP A 203 -2.63 17.15 7.50
CA TRP A 203 -2.24 18.32 8.28
C TRP A 203 -2.44 19.63 7.51
N ALA A 204 -1.97 19.71 6.27
CA ALA A 204 -2.12 20.90 5.43
C ALA A 204 -3.60 21.20 5.18
N SER A 205 -4.40 20.18 4.86
CA SER A 205 -5.84 20.33 4.65
C SER A 205 -6.56 20.79 5.91
N HIS A 206 -6.17 20.27 7.08
CA HIS A 206 -6.69 20.72 8.36
C HIS A 206 -6.33 22.18 8.66
N LYS A 207 -5.13 22.64 8.29
CA LYS A 207 -4.70 24.04 8.47
C LYS A 207 -5.34 25.02 7.52
N ILE A 208 -5.54 24.61 6.27
CA ILE A 208 -6.17 25.43 5.23
C ILE A 208 -7.70 25.41 5.37
N GLY A 209 -8.26 24.40 6.06
CA GLY A 209 -9.70 24.19 6.19
C GLY A 209 -10.34 23.60 4.93
N PHE A 210 -9.54 23.08 4.00
CA PHE A 210 -10.02 22.58 2.71
C PHE A 210 -9.20 21.38 2.19
N PRO A 211 -9.85 20.36 1.61
CA PRO A 211 -11.28 20.10 1.63
C PRO A 211 -11.75 19.54 2.99
N PRO A 212 -13.00 19.80 3.43
CA PRO A 212 -13.47 19.43 4.77
C PRO A 212 -13.42 17.93 5.05
N ALA A 213 -13.61 17.09 4.03
CA ALA A 213 -13.50 15.63 4.15
C ALA A 213 -12.07 15.20 4.53
N LEU A 214 -11.05 15.75 3.86
CA LEU A 214 -9.64 15.46 4.13
C LEU A 214 -9.17 16.08 5.45
N ALA A 215 -9.66 17.27 5.78
CA ALA A 215 -9.42 17.91 7.07
C ALA A 215 -10.00 17.10 8.24
N ALA A 216 -11.14 16.44 8.05
CA ALA A 216 -11.76 15.56 9.03
C ALA A 216 -10.99 14.24 9.23
N GLU A 217 -10.07 13.88 8.34
CA GLU A 217 -9.17 12.74 8.52
C GLU A 217 -8.06 13.07 9.54
N TYR A 218 -7.53 14.28 9.57
CA TYR A 218 -6.41 14.64 10.45
C TYR A 218 -6.51 14.22 11.95
N PRO A 219 -7.65 14.42 12.64
CA PRO A 219 -7.78 14.00 14.04
C PRO A 219 -8.07 12.50 14.21
N LYS A 220 -8.45 11.79 13.15
CA LYS A 220 -8.81 10.37 13.23
C LYS A 220 -7.55 9.52 13.37
N THR A 221 -7.70 8.42 14.10
CA THR A 221 -6.70 7.35 14.14
C THR A 221 -6.98 6.41 13.00
N PHE A 222 -6.08 6.34 12.03
CA PHE A 222 -6.19 5.42 10.91
C PHE A 222 -5.24 4.26 11.03
N VAL A 223 -5.77 3.14 10.59
CA VAL A 223 -4.99 2.04 10.10
C VAL A 223 -4.74 2.34 8.63
N LEU A 224 -3.49 2.62 8.25
CA LEU A 224 -3.14 2.88 6.84
C LEU A 224 -3.21 1.61 6.01
N GLY A 225 -2.90 0.46 6.61
CA GLY A 225 -2.77 -0.81 5.90
C GLY A 225 -1.58 -0.85 4.95
N LEU A 226 -1.43 -1.97 4.26
CA LEU A 226 -0.39 -2.17 3.25
C LEU A 226 -0.82 -1.58 1.90
N SER A 227 -2.07 -1.12 1.75
CA SER A 227 -2.59 -0.63 0.48
C SER A 227 -1.87 0.61 -0.08
N PRO A 228 -1.40 1.61 0.71
CA PRO A 228 -0.58 2.70 0.18
C PRO A 228 0.77 2.20 -0.36
N VAL A 229 1.39 1.25 0.34
CA VAL A 229 2.67 0.64 -0.08
C VAL A 229 2.48 -0.12 -1.39
N LEU A 230 1.41 -0.91 -1.49
CA LEU A 230 1.02 -1.63 -2.68
C LEU A 230 0.77 -0.70 -3.88
N LEU A 231 0.02 0.39 -3.69
CA LEU A 231 -0.22 1.36 -4.76
C LEU A 231 1.09 2.04 -5.20
N GLY A 232 1.98 2.34 -4.27
CA GLY A 232 3.33 2.81 -4.58
C GLY A 232 4.14 1.79 -5.37
N LEU A 233 4.09 0.50 -4.99
CA LEU A 233 4.75 -0.60 -5.70
C LEU A 233 4.19 -0.75 -7.11
N LYS A 234 2.87 -0.63 -7.31
CA LYS A 234 2.24 -0.67 -8.63
C LYS A 234 2.70 0.48 -9.53
N VAL A 235 2.82 1.69 -8.99
CA VAL A 235 3.43 2.81 -9.72
C VAL A 235 4.82 2.41 -10.18
N VAL A 236 5.71 2.05 -9.24
CA VAL A 236 7.10 1.71 -9.55
C VAL A 236 7.20 0.55 -10.56
N SER A 237 6.37 -0.48 -10.40
CA SER A 237 6.33 -1.63 -11.30
C SER A 237 5.94 -1.26 -12.73
N GLY A 238 4.94 -0.38 -12.90
CA GLY A 238 4.53 0.09 -14.23
C GLY A 238 5.60 0.91 -14.96
N TYR A 239 6.56 1.51 -14.24
CA TYR A 239 7.73 2.15 -14.87
C TYR A 239 8.89 1.18 -15.11
N ILE A 240 9.01 0.11 -14.30
CA ILE A 240 10.04 -0.92 -14.49
C ILE A 240 9.70 -1.84 -15.67
N HIS A 241 8.43 -2.20 -15.79
CA HIS A 241 7.87 -3.11 -16.80
C HIS A 241 6.92 -2.34 -17.72
N PRO A 242 7.40 -1.36 -18.48
CA PRO A 242 6.53 -0.62 -19.38
C PRO A 242 5.95 -1.55 -20.44
N PRO A 243 4.71 -1.32 -20.89
CA PRO A 243 4.15 -2.09 -21.99
C PRO A 243 5.02 -1.93 -23.25
N PRO A 244 5.10 -2.96 -24.10
CA PRO A 244 5.90 -2.91 -25.32
C PRO A 244 5.48 -1.74 -26.22
N PRO A 245 6.42 -1.11 -26.95
CA PRO A 245 6.11 0.00 -27.84
C PRO A 245 5.20 -0.48 -28.98
N GLY A 246 3.94 -0.09 -28.92
CA GLY A 246 2.89 -0.36 -29.89
C GLY A 246 1.72 0.59 -29.66
N PRO A 247 0.71 0.62 -30.55
CA PRO A 247 -0.52 1.37 -30.27
C PRO A 247 -1.14 0.79 -29.01
N THR A 248 -0.92 1.46 -27.88
CA THR A 248 -1.59 1.14 -26.63
C THR A 248 -3.06 1.46 -26.84
N THR A 249 -3.83 0.46 -27.24
CA THR A 249 -5.28 0.52 -27.18
C THR A 249 -5.65 0.69 -25.71
N PHE A 250 -5.87 1.94 -25.30
CA PHE A 250 -6.57 2.26 -24.07
C PHE A 250 -7.85 1.42 -24.03
N GLY A 251 -7.85 0.33 -23.25
CA GLY A 251 -9.03 -0.54 -23.13
C GLY A 251 -8.79 -2.04 -23.14
N SER A 252 -7.59 -2.56 -23.41
CA SER A 252 -7.35 -3.98 -23.13
C SER A 252 -7.37 -4.22 -21.62
N ILE A 253 -8.23 -5.14 -21.17
CA ILE A 253 -8.35 -5.53 -19.76
C ILE A 253 -7.01 -6.09 -19.23
N GLU A 254 -6.21 -6.68 -20.11
CA GLU A 254 -4.86 -7.16 -19.79
C GLU A 254 -3.92 -5.98 -19.44
N ASP A 255 -3.93 -4.90 -20.23
CA ASP A 255 -3.16 -3.67 -19.96
C ASP A 255 -3.64 -2.91 -18.70
N ALA A 256 -4.94 -3.01 -18.39
CA ALA A 256 -5.55 -2.39 -17.22
C ALA A 256 -5.19 -3.09 -15.90
N SER A 257 -4.79 -4.37 -15.96
CA SER A 257 -4.68 -5.23 -14.78
C SER A 257 -3.27 -5.36 -14.19
N GLY A 258 -2.20 -5.08 -14.94
CA GLY A 258 -0.85 -5.47 -14.53
C GLY A 258 0.22 -4.38 -14.59
N GLU A 259 0.48 -3.85 -15.79
CA GLU A 259 1.84 -3.36 -16.10
C GLU A 259 1.87 -1.94 -16.68
N SER A 260 0.72 -1.25 -16.77
CA SER A 260 0.72 0.16 -17.16
C SER A 260 1.14 1.06 -16.00
N GLN A 261 1.88 2.13 -16.30
CA GLN A 261 2.21 3.21 -15.35
C GLN A 261 0.96 3.84 -14.69
N PHE A 262 -0.21 3.71 -15.33
CA PHE A 262 -1.50 4.16 -14.81
C PHE A 262 -2.34 3.06 -14.13
N GLY A 263 -1.88 1.81 -14.11
CA GLY A 263 -2.62 0.68 -13.52
C GLY A 263 -2.88 0.82 -12.01
N CYS A 264 -2.08 1.65 -11.32
CA CYS A 264 -2.34 2.01 -9.93
C CYS A 264 -3.69 2.72 -9.74
N TRP A 265 -4.17 3.49 -10.73
CA TRP A 265 -5.44 4.20 -10.67
C TRP A 265 -6.64 3.27 -10.83
N VAL A 266 -6.52 2.24 -11.67
CA VAL A 266 -7.53 1.18 -11.78
C VAL A 266 -7.63 0.41 -10.46
N THR A 267 -6.48 0.05 -9.89
CA THR A 267 -6.43 -0.62 -8.58
C THR A 267 -7.02 0.25 -7.48
N LEU A 268 -6.73 1.55 -7.48
CA LEU A 268 -7.33 2.53 -6.57
C LEU A 268 -8.86 2.53 -6.69
N ALA A 269 -9.40 2.66 -7.91
CA ALA A 269 -10.83 2.69 -8.14
C ALA A 269 -11.51 1.39 -7.70
N MET A 270 -10.90 0.24 -7.99
CA MET A 270 -11.38 -1.07 -7.55
C MET A 270 -11.37 -1.20 -6.03
N LEU A 271 -10.27 -0.80 -5.38
CA LEU A 271 -10.13 -0.84 -3.93
C LEU A 271 -11.25 -0.05 -3.25
N HIS A 272 -11.50 1.17 -3.70
CA HIS A 272 -12.53 2.03 -3.12
C HIS A 272 -13.97 1.65 -3.51
N SER A 273 -14.15 0.92 -4.60
CA SER A 273 -15.46 0.33 -4.94
C SER A 273 -15.80 -0.83 -4.00
N LEU A 274 -14.80 -1.65 -3.64
CA LEU A 274 -14.97 -2.82 -2.77
C LEU A 274 -14.90 -2.47 -1.28
N VAL A 275 -14.10 -1.46 -0.93
CA VAL A 275 -13.85 -1.00 0.44
C VAL A 275 -14.05 0.52 0.48
N PRO A 276 -15.31 0.98 0.46
CA PRO A 276 -15.61 2.41 0.40
C PRO A 276 -15.22 3.20 1.65
N ASP A 277 -14.93 2.51 2.76
CA ASP A 277 -14.50 3.12 4.02
C ASP A 277 -12.96 3.27 4.11
N ALA A 278 -12.21 2.76 3.12
CA ALA A 278 -10.76 2.93 3.07
C ALA A 278 -10.38 4.41 2.96
N SER A 279 -9.28 4.82 3.60
CA SER A 279 -8.82 6.22 3.51
C SER A 279 -8.31 6.52 2.10
N MET A 280 -9.07 7.36 1.39
CA MET A 280 -8.69 7.88 0.08
C MET A 280 -7.36 8.64 0.14
N ALA A 281 -7.17 9.43 1.19
CA ALA A 281 -5.95 10.20 1.41
C ALA A 281 -4.73 9.30 1.53
N ALA A 282 -4.86 8.18 2.26
CA ALA A 282 -3.78 7.20 2.39
C ALA A 282 -3.45 6.55 1.04
N SER A 283 -4.45 6.20 0.24
CA SER A 283 -4.23 5.64 -1.09
C SER A 283 -3.53 6.62 -2.04
N PHE A 284 -3.97 7.89 -2.07
CA PHE A 284 -3.28 8.96 -2.84
C PHE A 284 -1.85 9.17 -2.37
N ALA A 285 -1.61 9.15 -1.05
CA ALA A 285 -0.27 9.25 -0.49
C ALA A 285 0.62 8.08 -0.92
N GLY A 286 0.07 6.88 -1.09
CA GLY A 286 0.75 5.73 -1.68
C GLY A 286 1.18 5.96 -3.13
N VAL A 287 0.25 6.42 -3.97
CA VAL A 287 0.56 6.76 -5.38
C VAL A 287 1.60 7.87 -5.47
N ALA A 288 1.47 8.92 -4.65
CA ALA A 288 2.42 10.02 -4.58
C ALA A 288 3.81 9.55 -4.12
N ALA A 289 3.88 8.61 -3.17
CA ALA A 289 5.12 7.99 -2.72
C ALA A 289 5.81 7.21 -3.86
N GLY A 290 5.04 6.42 -4.62
CA GLY A 290 5.54 5.71 -5.79
C GLY A 290 6.09 6.65 -6.86
N LEU A 291 5.33 7.69 -7.22
CA LEU A 291 5.77 8.70 -8.18
C LEU A 291 7.04 9.41 -7.70
N SER A 292 7.09 9.78 -6.42
CA SER A 292 8.25 10.47 -5.86
C SER A 292 9.49 9.58 -5.90
N ALA A 293 9.35 8.27 -5.65
CA ALA A 293 10.45 7.33 -5.80
C ALA A 293 10.95 7.26 -7.26
N VAL A 294 10.05 7.14 -8.24
CA VAL A 294 10.37 7.10 -9.68
C VAL A 294 11.02 8.41 -10.15
N TYR A 295 10.47 9.56 -9.78
CA TYR A 295 10.97 10.85 -10.24
C TYR A 295 12.25 11.28 -9.51
N ALA A 296 12.38 10.99 -8.22
CA ALA A 296 13.64 11.21 -7.49
C ALA A 296 14.77 10.37 -8.11
N TRP A 297 14.46 9.13 -8.47
CA TRP A 297 15.38 8.26 -9.19
C TRP A 297 15.86 8.89 -10.50
N ALA A 298 14.92 9.24 -11.39
CA ALA A 298 15.24 9.84 -12.68
C ALA A 298 16.00 11.17 -12.53
N GLY A 299 15.70 11.95 -11.48
CA GLY A 299 16.43 13.17 -11.13
C GLY A 299 17.89 12.90 -10.73
N CYS A 300 18.13 11.89 -9.90
CA CYS A 300 19.48 11.47 -9.51
C CYS A 300 20.33 11.03 -10.71
N GLU A 301 19.75 10.25 -11.64
CA GLU A 301 20.44 9.81 -12.85
C GLU A 301 20.83 10.98 -13.77
N ARG A 302 19.89 11.90 -14.03
CA ARG A 302 20.17 13.11 -14.83
C ARG A 302 21.24 13.98 -14.19
N LEU A 303 21.21 14.09 -12.86
CA LEU A 303 22.23 14.83 -12.11
C LEU A 303 23.60 14.16 -12.26
N ASP A 304 23.69 12.84 -12.12
CA ASP A 304 24.94 12.09 -12.31
C ASP A 304 25.48 12.23 -13.75
N GLU A 305 24.62 12.11 -14.76
CA GLU A 305 24.99 12.34 -16.17
C GLU A 305 25.51 13.77 -16.39
N TYR A 306 24.79 14.77 -15.88
CA TYR A 306 25.23 16.17 -15.93
C TYR A 306 26.58 16.38 -15.25
N LEU A 307 26.82 15.74 -14.09
CA LEU A 307 28.09 15.81 -13.38
C LEU A 307 29.24 15.11 -14.12
N ARG A 308 28.96 14.05 -14.89
CA ARG A 308 29.95 13.34 -15.71
C ARG A 308 30.29 14.11 -16.98
N CYS A 309 29.30 14.70 -17.66
CA CYS A 309 29.48 15.39 -18.94
C CYS A 309 29.86 16.88 -18.81
N GLY A 310 29.41 17.55 -17.76
CA GLY A 310 29.43 19.02 -17.66
C GLY A 310 30.75 19.67 -17.23
N GLY A 311 31.84 18.90 -17.03
CA GLY A 311 33.14 19.44 -16.57
C GLY A 311 33.10 20.16 -15.21
N TRP A 312 31.95 20.19 -14.54
CA TRP A 312 31.72 20.95 -13.32
C TRP A 312 32.50 20.30 -12.18
N ARG A 313 33.50 21.01 -11.65
CA ARG A 313 34.30 20.63 -10.49
C ARG A 313 33.87 21.45 -9.26
N PRO A 314 32.72 21.17 -8.63
CA PRO A 314 32.32 21.92 -7.46
C PRO A 314 33.23 21.60 -6.27
N ARG A 315 33.68 22.64 -5.57
CA ARG A 315 34.27 22.59 -4.22
C ARG A 315 33.20 22.08 -3.24
N GLY A 316 32.96 20.77 -3.22
CA GLY A 316 31.90 20.15 -2.40
C GLY A 316 31.65 18.66 -2.63
N ARG A 317 32.48 17.99 -3.45
CA ARG A 317 32.35 16.56 -3.82
C ARG A 317 32.07 15.61 -2.66
N GLY A 318 32.55 15.90 -1.45
CA GLY A 318 32.45 14.97 -0.33
C GLY A 318 31.03 14.56 0.03
N VAL A 319 30.07 15.48 0.10
CA VAL A 319 28.70 15.17 0.53
C VAL A 319 27.88 14.62 -0.62
N LEU A 320 27.85 15.32 -1.76
CA LEU A 320 27.08 14.88 -2.93
C LEU A 320 27.59 13.55 -3.49
N ALA A 321 28.90 13.32 -3.57
CA ALA A 321 29.44 12.04 -4.01
C ALA A 321 29.27 10.93 -2.96
N ARG A 322 29.06 11.25 -1.68
CA ARG A 322 28.67 10.25 -0.68
C ARG A 322 27.19 9.87 -0.84
N ALA A 323 26.32 10.85 -1.08
CA ALA A 323 24.91 10.63 -1.36
C ALA A 323 24.73 9.83 -2.66
N LEU A 324 25.40 10.22 -3.74
CA LEU A 324 25.38 9.49 -5.02
C LEU A 324 25.99 8.09 -4.89
N ARG A 325 27.06 7.88 -4.10
CA ARG A 325 27.59 6.52 -3.86
C ARG A 325 26.74 5.66 -2.95
N ALA A 326 25.98 6.27 -2.03
CA ALA A 326 24.98 5.57 -1.24
C ALA A 326 23.79 5.18 -2.14
N TYR A 327 23.40 6.07 -3.03
CA TYR A 327 22.41 5.84 -4.06
C TYR A 327 22.86 4.75 -5.04
N GLU A 328 24.05 4.82 -5.63
CA GLU A 328 24.64 3.78 -6.49
C GLU A 328 24.70 2.42 -5.81
N ARG A 329 24.97 2.37 -4.49
CA ARG A 329 24.92 1.11 -3.73
C ARG A 329 23.50 0.55 -3.58
N LEU A 330 22.50 1.43 -3.49
CA LEU A 330 21.09 1.06 -3.54
C LEU A 330 20.65 0.72 -4.99
N ASP A 331 21.30 1.33 -5.99
CA ASP A 331 20.95 1.34 -7.41
C ASP A 331 21.65 0.25 -8.24
N ALA A 332 22.75 -0.37 -7.75
CA ALA A 332 23.59 -1.36 -8.45
C ALA A 332 22.90 -2.66 -8.93
N GLY A 333 21.58 -2.71 -9.05
CA GLY A 333 20.87 -3.67 -9.89
C GLY A 333 19.38 -3.40 -9.96
N LEU A 334 18.97 -2.13 -9.96
CA LEU A 334 17.67 -1.81 -10.54
C LEU A 334 17.77 -1.97 -12.07
N PRO A 335 16.74 -2.55 -12.69
CA PRO A 335 16.81 -2.93 -14.10
C PRO A 335 17.05 -1.69 -14.97
N VAL A 336 17.95 -1.87 -15.94
CA VAL A 336 18.33 -0.88 -16.97
C VAL A 336 17.11 -0.32 -17.73
N SER A 337 15.96 -0.98 -17.65
CA SER A 337 14.70 -0.56 -18.28
C SER A 337 14.22 0.83 -17.81
N LEU A 338 14.42 1.20 -16.54
CA LEU A 338 14.04 2.53 -16.05
C LEU A 338 14.81 3.68 -16.74
N ARG A 339 16.05 3.43 -17.19
CA ARG A 339 16.90 4.45 -17.86
C ARG A 339 16.33 4.96 -19.18
N ARG A 340 15.47 4.16 -19.85
CA ARG A 340 14.94 4.53 -21.17
C ARG A 340 13.60 5.28 -21.09
N HIS A 341 12.88 5.19 -19.98
CA HIS A 341 11.62 5.91 -19.85
C HIS A 341 11.84 7.36 -19.48
N ARG A 342 11.48 8.25 -20.41
CA ARG A 342 11.47 9.69 -20.17
C ARG A 342 10.34 10.02 -19.20
N CYS A 343 10.64 10.06 -17.90
CA CYS A 343 9.83 10.76 -16.91
C CYS A 343 9.70 12.22 -17.35
N GLY A 344 8.60 12.54 -18.03
CA GLY A 344 8.35 13.80 -18.69
C GLY A 344 7.14 14.51 -18.11
N TRP A 345 6.99 15.80 -18.40
CA TRP A 345 5.86 16.60 -17.91
C TRP A 345 4.50 16.04 -18.32
N TRP A 346 4.41 15.38 -19.48
CA TRP A 346 3.20 14.71 -19.95
C TRP A 346 2.75 13.57 -19.05
N ASP A 347 3.70 12.83 -18.51
CA ASP A 347 3.44 11.69 -17.64
C ASP A 347 2.94 12.17 -16.27
N LEU A 348 3.61 13.17 -15.69
CA LEU A 348 3.12 13.86 -14.49
C LEU A 348 1.72 14.46 -14.69
N GLY A 349 1.49 15.08 -15.86
CA GLY A 349 0.18 15.60 -16.26
C GLY A 349 -0.88 14.50 -16.35
N GLY A 350 -0.53 13.32 -16.90
CA GLY A 350 -1.39 12.14 -16.93
C GLY A 350 -1.77 11.66 -15.54
N HIS A 351 -0.79 11.54 -14.63
CA HIS A 351 -1.06 11.18 -13.23
C HIS A 351 -1.93 12.22 -12.52
N ALA A 352 -1.71 13.52 -12.76
CA ALA A 352 -2.54 14.58 -12.20
C ALA A 352 -3.99 14.50 -12.71
N LEU A 353 -4.18 14.21 -14.01
CA LEU A 353 -5.51 14.02 -14.60
C LEU A 353 -6.21 12.80 -14.02
N CYS A 354 -5.51 11.66 -13.91
CA CYS A 354 -6.05 10.46 -13.27
C CYS A 354 -6.40 10.69 -11.80
N ALA A 355 -5.58 11.46 -11.07
CA ALA A 355 -5.87 11.84 -9.69
C ALA A 355 -7.15 12.67 -9.57
N ALA A 356 -7.31 13.66 -10.46
CA ALA A 356 -8.51 14.48 -10.52
C ALA A 356 -9.75 13.64 -10.88
N ALA A 357 -9.63 12.75 -11.87
CA ALA A 357 -10.69 11.85 -12.29
C ALA A 357 -11.11 10.89 -11.16
N ALA A 358 -10.16 10.29 -10.46
CA ALA A 358 -10.42 9.43 -9.30
C ALA A 358 -11.13 10.21 -8.18
N GLY A 359 -10.68 11.43 -7.90
CA GLY A 359 -11.34 12.32 -6.92
C GLY A 359 -12.78 12.66 -7.30
N LEU A 360 -13.04 12.96 -8.57
CA LEU A 360 -14.39 13.24 -9.08
C LEU A 360 -15.29 12.00 -9.04
N PHE A 361 -14.79 10.85 -9.51
CA PHE A 361 -15.52 9.58 -9.46
C PHE A 361 -15.95 9.23 -8.03
N MET A 362 -15.05 9.40 -7.07
CA MET A 362 -15.31 9.08 -5.67
C MET A 362 -16.29 10.05 -5.03
N ARG A 363 -16.20 11.35 -5.36
CA ARG A 363 -17.20 12.33 -4.94
C ARG A 363 -18.58 11.95 -5.48
N TRP A 364 -18.68 11.58 -6.75
CA TRP A 364 -19.93 11.14 -7.36
C TRP A 364 -20.47 9.86 -6.70
N TYR A 365 -19.61 8.87 -6.46
CA TYR A 365 -19.96 7.60 -5.83
C TYR A 365 -20.51 7.79 -4.41
N VAL A 366 -19.85 8.62 -3.59
CA VAL A 366 -20.31 8.94 -2.23
C VAL A 366 -21.67 9.63 -2.25
N VAL A 367 -21.87 10.61 -3.12
CA VAL A 367 -23.17 11.31 -3.26
C VAL A 367 -24.25 10.32 -3.66
N LYS A 368 -24.03 9.50 -4.69
CA LYS A 368 -25.01 8.52 -5.17
C LYS A 368 -25.38 7.50 -4.09
N ARG A 369 -24.40 7.02 -3.32
CA ARG A 369 -24.63 6.09 -2.23
C ARG A 369 -25.44 6.68 -1.07
N SER A 370 -25.35 7.99 -0.84
CA SER A 370 -26.17 8.65 0.21
C SER A 370 -27.66 8.75 -0.14
N HIS A 371 -28.03 8.49 -1.39
CA HIS A 371 -29.41 8.51 -1.88
C HIS A 371 -30.03 7.11 -2.04
N LEU A 372 -29.26 6.04 -1.84
CA LEU A 372 -29.71 4.65 -1.83
C LEU A 372 -29.83 4.15 -0.40
#